data_AF-A0A2W4MAK7-F1
#
_entry.id   AF-A0A2W4MAK7-F1
#
_cell.length_a   1.000
_cell.length_b   1.000
_cell.length_c   1.000
_cell.angle_alpha   90.00
_cell.angle_beta   90.00
_cell.angle_gamma   90.00
#
_symmetry.space_group_name_H-M   'P 1'
#
loop_
_entity.id
_entity.type
_entity.pdbx_description
1 polymer ?
#
loop_
_entity_poly.entity_id
_entity_poly.type
_entity_poly.pdbx_seq_one_letter_code
_entity_poly.pdbx_strand_id
1 'polypeptide(L)' 'MEVRFTGIGPFDLEATAECGQAFRWNRLEDGGYLGIVGDLVIKAYQHGDALRVITNGGEDSVGFIKDYFDLDR' A
#
# COMPACT_ATOMS: atom_id res chain seq x y z
N MET A 1 8.89 -6.88 -6.99
CA MET A 1 8.53 -7.88 -5.96
C MET A 1 7.03 -7.80 -5.65
N GLU A 2 6.45 -8.88 -5.15
CA GLU A 2 5.10 -8.90 -4.58
C GLU A 2 5.16 -9.33 -3.11
N VAL A 3 4.43 -8.63 -2.23
CA VAL A 3 4.29 -8.96 -0.81
C VAL A 3 2.83 -8.89 -0.39
N ARG A 4 2.45 -9.73 0.57
CA ARG A 4 1.11 -9.75 1.15
C ARG A 4 1.19 -9.57 2.66
N PHE A 5 0.47 -8.57 3.17
CA PHE A 5 0.20 -8.37 4.59
C PHE A 5 -1.21 -8.87 4.91
N THR A 6 -1.39 -9.50 6.08
CA THR A 6 -2.67 -10.06 6.54
C THR A 6 -2.91 -9.68 7.99
N GLY A 7 -4.17 -9.57 8.40
CA GLY A 7 -4.51 -9.13 9.76
C GLY A 7 -4.23 -7.64 9.99
N ILE A 8 -4.34 -6.82 8.94
CA ILE A 8 -3.99 -5.38 8.96
C ILE A 8 -5.12 -4.48 9.52
N GLY A 9 -6.22 -5.06 10.00
CA GLY A 9 -7.34 -4.27 10.51
C GLY A 9 -6.90 -3.42 11.70
N PRO A 10 -7.26 -2.13 11.76
CA PRO A 10 -8.37 -1.48 11.05
C PRO A 10 -8.00 -0.69 9.78
N PHE A 11 -6.91 -1.00 9.09
CA PHE A 11 -6.45 -0.27 7.90
C PHE A 11 -7.47 -0.28 6.73
N ASP A 12 -7.62 0.85 6.05
CA ASP A 12 -8.41 1.01 4.82
C ASP A 12 -7.61 1.81 3.77
N LEU A 13 -7.27 1.16 2.66
CA LEU A 13 -6.43 1.70 1.59
C LEU A 13 -7.11 2.84 0.84
N GLU A 14 -8.40 2.73 0.54
CA GLU A 14 -9.15 3.74 -0.21
C GLU A 14 -9.27 5.02 0.63
N ALA A 15 -9.67 4.88 1.89
CA ALA A 15 -9.69 5.99 2.84
C ALA A 15 -8.30 6.62 3.01
N THR A 16 -7.25 5.81 3.12
CA THR A 16 -5.87 6.29 3.28
C THR A 16 -5.38 7.05 2.04
N ALA A 17 -5.64 6.53 0.84
CA ALA A 17 -5.18 7.13 -0.42
C ALA A 17 -5.96 8.41 -0.78
N GLU A 18 -7.22 8.53 -0.37
CA GLU A 18 -8.13 9.61 -0.79
C GLU A 18 -8.46 10.64 0.28
N CYS A 19 -8.04 10.46 1.55
CA CYS A 19 -8.32 11.43 2.62
C CYS A 19 -7.55 12.76 2.50
N GLY A 20 -6.69 12.92 1.49
CA GLY A 20 -5.92 14.15 1.25
C GLY A 20 -4.60 14.25 2.00
N GLN A 21 -4.18 13.21 2.73
CA GLN A 21 -2.87 13.17 3.39
C GLN A 21 -1.70 13.02 2.39
N ALA A 22 -1.97 12.45 1.21
CA ALA A 22 -0.97 12.20 0.18
C ALA A 22 -1.54 12.45 -1.22
N PHE A 23 -0.71 12.95 -2.14
CA PHE A 23 -1.14 13.37 -3.48
C PHE A 23 -0.52 12.54 -4.61
N ARG A 24 0.36 11.58 -4.28
CA ARG A 24 1.05 10.73 -5.27
C ARG A 24 0.40 9.36 -5.42
N TRP A 25 -0.84 9.22 -4.96
CA TRP A 25 -1.67 8.02 -5.07
C TRP A 25 -2.74 8.25 -6.13
N ASN A 26 -2.89 7.29 -7.04
CA ASN A 26 -3.91 7.32 -8.09
C ASN A 26 -4.67 6.00 -8.09
N ARG A 27 -6.00 6.07 -8.15
CA ARG A 27 -6.85 4.89 -8.31
C ARG A 27 -6.66 4.28 -9.69
N LEU A 28 -6.57 2.96 -9.75
CA LEU A 28 -6.47 2.17 -10.98
C LEU A 28 -7.85 1.65 -11.39
N GLU A 29 -8.01 1.34 -12.68
CA GLU A 29 -9.26 0.78 -13.22
C GLU A 29 -9.62 -0.58 -12.64
N ASP A 30 -8.62 -1.35 -12.19
CA ASP A 30 -8.77 -2.68 -11.58
C ASP A 30 -9.09 -2.62 -10.07
N GLY A 31 -9.35 -1.41 -9.53
CA GLY A 31 -9.71 -1.19 -8.13
C GLY A 31 -8.51 -1.09 -7.18
N GLY A 32 -7.27 -1.19 -7.68
CA GLY A 32 -6.07 -0.93 -6.90
C GLY A 32 -5.71 0.56 -6.83
N TYR A 33 -4.60 0.85 -6.14
CA TYR A 33 -4.00 2.17 -6.06
C TYR A 33 -2.53 2.13 -6.46
N LEU A 34 -2.11 3.05 -7.34
CA LEU A 34 -0.71 3.27 -7.72
C LEU A 34 -0.16 4.48 -6.98
N GLY A 35 0.81 4.24 -6.10
CA GLY A 35 1.51 5.23 -5.30
C GLY A 35 2.98 5.34 -5.69
N ILE A 36 3.56 6.53 -5.53
CA ILE A 36 5.02 6.69 -5.53
C ILE A 36 5.47 7.23 -4.17
N VAL A 37 6.26 6.42 -3.47
CA VAL A 37 6.71 6.64 -2.10
C VAL A 37 8.23 6.51 -2.06
N GLY A 38 8.95 7.61 -1.81
CA GLY A 38 10.40 7.62 -2.01
C GLY A 38 10.78 7.33 -3.46
N ASP A 39 11.59 6.29 -3.66
CA ASP A 39 11.99 5.69 -4.93
C ASP A 39 11.16 4.44 -5.31
N LEU A 40 10.18 4.08 -4.46
CA LEU A 40 9.29 2.96 -4.68
C LEU A 40 8.05 3.37 -5.45
N VAL A 41 7.77 2.63 -6.53
CA VAL A 41 6.46 2.54 -7.17
C VAL A 41 5.72 1.40 -6.49
N ILE A 42 4.53 1.68 -5.96
CA ILE A 42 3.71 0.73 -5.21
C ILE A 42 2.36 0.60 -5.91
N LYS A 43 1.96 -0.61 -6.27
CA LYS A 43 0.57 -0.95 -6.57
C LYS A 43 0.00 -1.71 -5.39
N ALA A 44 -1.00 -1.13 -4.73
CA ALA A 44 -1.63 -1.69 -3.56
C ALA A 44 -3.07 -2.10 -3.86
N TYR A 45 -3.46 -3.26 -3.35
CA TYR A 45 -4.82 -3.82 -3.45
C TYR A 45 -5.22 -4.33 -2.09
N GLN A 46 -6.37 -3.90 -1.58
CA GLN A 46 -6.92 -4.40 -0.33
C GLN A 46 -8.12 -5.30 -0.58
N HIS A 47 -8.17 -6.42 0.13
CA HIS A 47 -9.34 -7.28 0.19
C HIS A 47 -9.54 -7.74 1.64
N GLY A 48 -10.55 -7.18 2.31
CA GLY A 48 -10.75 -7.41 3.74
C GLY A 48 -9.55 -6.95 4.56
N ASP A 49 -9.01 -7.87 5.36
CA ASP A 49 -7.83 -7.68 6.23
C ASP A 49 -6.50 -8.01 5.54
N ALA A 50 -6.49 -8.14 4.22
CA ALA A 50 -5.29 -8.42 3.44
C ALA A 50 -4.93 -7.28 2.50
N LEU A 51 -3.67 -6.84 2.54
CA LEU A 51 -3.08 -5.87 1.62
C LEU A 51 -2.04 -6.58 0.75
N ARG A 52 -2.28 -6.59 -0.56
CA ARG A 52 -1.33 -7.06 -1.57
C ARG A 52 -0.61 -5.85 -2.15
N VAL A 53 0.72 -5.90 -2.13
CA VAL A 53 1.59 -4.84 -2.66
C VAL A 53 2.51 -5.40 -3.73
N ILE A 54 2.51 -4.76 -4.89
CA ILE A 54 3.47 -4.99 -5.97
C ILE A 54 4.37 -3.76 -6.08
N THR A 55 5.67 -3.95 -6.01
CA THR A 55 6.64 -2.84 -6.02
C THR A 55 7.88 -3.12 -6.88
N ASN A 56 8.58 -2.06 -7.30
CA ASN A 56 9.92 -2.16 -7.87
C ASN A 56 11.02 -2.41 -6.81
N GLY A 57 10.72 -2.30 -5.52
CA GLY A 57 11.63 -2.63 -4.43
C GLY A 57 11.94 -4.12 -4.28
N GLY A 58 12.98 -4.42 -3.49
CA GLY A 58 13.37 -5.77 -3.05
C GLY A 58 12.81 -6.14 -1.68
N GLU A 59 13.31 -7.23 -1.08
CA GLU A 59 12.87 -7.69 0.24
C GLU A 59 13.12 -6.67 1.37
N ASP A 60 14.15 -5.84 1.20
CA ASP A 60 14.49 -4.71 2.07
C ASP A 60 13.40 -3.64 2.13
N SER A 61 12.59 -3.51 1.07
CA SER A 61 11.47 -2.57 1.04
C SER A 61 10.26 -2.99 1.88
N VAL A 62 10.16 -4.27 2.29
CA VAL A 62 8.98 -4.80 3.01
C VAL A 62 8.75 -4.07 4.33
N GLY A 63 9.81 -3.86 5.12
CA GLY A 63 9.72 -3.16 6.39
C GLY A 63 9.27 -1.71 6.19
N PHE A 64 9.89 -1.01 5.24
CA PHE A 64 9.51 0.36 4.90
C PHE A 64 8.05 0.48 4.45
N ILE A 65 7.56 -0.42 3.60
CA ILE A 65 6.16 -0.41 3.15
C ILE A 65 5.21 -0.66 4.31
N LYS A 66 5.56 -1.59 5.20
CA LYS A 66 4.76 -1.89 6.40
C LYS A 66 4.66 -0.67 7.33
N ASP A 67 5.78 0.02 7.54
CA ASP A 67 5.85 1.23 8.36
C ASP A 67 5.15 2.42 7.70
N TYR A 68 5.28 2.59 6.38
CA TYR A 68 4.65 3.67 5.63
C TYR A 68 3.12 3.63 5.73
N PHE A 69 2.54 2.43 5.72
CA PHE A 69 1.10 2.22 5.90
C PHE A 69 0.67 2.07 7.37
N ASP A 70 1.60 2.14 8.32
CA ASP A 70 1.35 1.99 9.77
C ASP A 70 0.56 0.70 10.10
N LEU A 71 0.91 -0.43 9.46
CA LEU A 71 0.12 -1.68 9.53
C LEU A 71 0.22 -2.44 10.88
N ASP A 72 1.10 -2.01 11.79
CA ASP A 72 1.30 -2.63 13.11
C ASP A 72 0.49 -1.94 14.23
N ARG A 73 -0.28 -0.90 13.91
CA ARG A 73 -1.07 -0.13 14.88
C ARG A 73 -2.43 -0.75 15.21
#